data_AF-A0AAE3KP42-F1
#
_entry.id   AF-A0AAE3KP42-F1
#
_cell.length_a   1.000
_cell.length_b   1.000
_cell.length_c   1.000
_cell.angle_alpha   90.00
_cell.angle_beta   90.00
_cell.angle_gamma   90.00
#
_symmetry.space_group_name_H-M   'P 1'
#
loop_
_entity.id
_entity.type
_entity.pdbx_description
1 polymer ?
#
loop_
_entity_poly.entity_id
_entity_poly.type
_entity_poly.pdbx_seq_one_letter_code
_entity_poly.pdbx_strand_id
1 'polypeptide(L)'
;MPLQTCMGATLQCIPFGLAPSSLIVIPKGPPVSVQGMLAATIMDFVPIANIPPFGMCISIANPAVAAATTAALGVLTPMPCIPVPVGPWKPGAIKTKINKFPALDNLSVCNCMWGGVIKIVTPGQFKVSVL
;
A
#
# COMPACT_ATOMS: atom_id res chain seq x y z
N MET A 1 6.01 -10.74 -16.99
CA MET A 1 4.72 -11.14 -16.38
C MET A 1 4.65 -10.53 -14.98
N PRO A 2 3.49 -9.97 -14.55
CA PRO A 2 3.33 -9.41 -13.22
C PRO A 2 3.54 -10.47 -12.13
N LEU A 3 4.18 -10.09 -11.03
CA LEU A 3 4.48 -10.97 -9.90
C LEU A 3 3.40 -10.87 -8.83
N GLN A 4 3.04 -12.00 -8.23
CA GLN A 4 2.11 -12.02 -7.09
C GLN A 4 2.71 -11.26 -5.89
N THR A 5 1.95 -10.32 -5.34
CA THR A 5 2.33 -9.62 -4.11
C THR A 5 1.97 -10.47 -2.90
N CYS A 6 2.86 -10.54 -1.92
CA CYS A 6 2.70 -11.34 -0.71
C CYS A 6 2.92 -10.49 0.56
N MET A 7 2.58 -11.09 1.71
CA MET A 7 2.94 -10.58 3.03
C MET A 7 4.41 -10.12 3.06
N GLY A 8 4.65 -8.93 3.61
CA GLY A 8 5.99 -8.35 3.69
C GLY A 8 6.46 -7.61 2.45
N ALA A 9 5.64 -7.52 1.39
CA ALA A 9 5.94 -6.69 0.22
C ALA A 9 6.30 -5.25 0.62
N THR A 10 7.38 -4.71 0.08
CA THR A 10 7.78 -3.32 0.36
C THR A 10 6.86 -2.37 -0.39
N LEU A 11 6.25 -1.44 0.33
CA LEU A 11 5.38 -0.39 -0.16
C LEU A 11 6.07 0.97 -0.07
N GLN A 12 5.73 1.88 -0.97
CA GLN A 12 6.15 3.28 -0.90
C GLN A 12 5.01 4.21 -1.31
N CYS A 13 4.74 5.25 -0.51
CA CYS A 13 3.80 6.32 -0.86
C CYS A 13 4.54 7.46 -1.55
N ILE A 14 4.26 7.69 -2.83
CA ILE A 14 5.00 8.65 -3.66
C ILE A 14 4.08 9.83 -4.01
N PRO A 15 4.54 11.08 -3.93
CA PRO A 15 5.86 11.53 -3.45
C PRO A 15 5.92 11.82 -1.93
N PHE A 16 4.85 11.55 -1.18
CA PHE A 16 4.66 12.18 0.13
C PHE A 16 5.09 11.36 1.36
N GLY A 17 5.34 10.06 1.24
CA GLY A 17 5.83 9.24 2.35
C GLY A 17 7.36 9.27 2.42
N LEU A 18 7.92 9.48 3.62
CA LEU A 18 9.37 9.59 3.82
C LEU A 18 10.08 8.26 4.10
N ALA A 19 9.36 7.19 4.39
CA ALA A 19 9.92 5.86 4.61
C ALA A 19 9.08 4.78 3.91
N PRO A 20 9.71 3.65 3.53
CA PRO A 20 8.96 2.49 3.05
C PRO A 20 8.11 1.88 4.16
N SER A 21 7.11 1.10 3.76
CA SER A 21 6.28 0.29 4.66
C SER A 21 6.25 -1.17 4.17
N SER A 22 5.70 -2.07 4.97
CA SER A 22 5.57 -3.48 4.61
C SER A 22 4.10 -3.89 4.60
N LEU A 23 3.64 -4.46 3.48
CA LEU A 23 2.25 -4.92 3.33
C LEU A 23 1.95 -6.02 4.34
N ILE A 24 0.84 -5.86 5.06
CA ILE A 24 0.27 -6.89 5.91
C ILE A 24 -0.91 -7.53 5.16
N VAL A 25 -0.87 -8.85 4.97
CA VAL A 25 -1.95 -9.59 4.30
C VAL A 25 -2.85 -10.22 5.35
N ILE A 26 -4.15 -9.92 5.25
CA ILE A 26 -5.17 -10.51 6.12
C ILE A 26 -6.11 -11.32 5.21
N PRO A 27 -6.17 -12.66 5.26
CA PRO A 27 -6.98 -13.46 4.34
C PRO A 27 -8.48 -13.13 4.41
N LYS A 28 -9.13 -12.98 3.25
CA LYS A 28 -10.59 -12.75 3.10
C LYS A 28 -11.33 -14.08 2.81
N GLY A 29 -10.94 -15.13 3.52
CA GLY A 29 -11.33 -16.52 3.26
C GLY A 29 -10.21 -17.49 3.65
N PRO A 30 -10.24 -18.75 3.17
CA PRO A 30 -9.16 -19.70 3.40
C PRO A 30 -7.80 -19.10 2.99
N PRO A 31 -6.77 -19.20 3.84
CA PRO A 31 -5.46 -18.62 3.54
C PRO A 31 -4.84 -19.32 2.33
N VAL A 32 -4.31 -18.52 1.39
CA VAL A 32 -3.52 -19.00 0.26
C VAL A 32 -2.10 -18.53 0.45
N SER A 33 -1.15 -19.47 0.40
CA SER A 33 0.27 -19.18 0.58
C SER A 33 1.06 -19.33 -0.72
N VAL A 34 1.97 -18.40 -0.97
CA VAL A 34 3.00 -18.48 -2.01
C VAL A 34 4.36 -18.47 -1.32
N GLN A 35 5.13 -19.55 -1.49
CA GLN A 35 6.45 -19.70 -0.84
C GLN A 35 6.41 -19.50 0.68
N GLY A 36 5.36 -19.98 1.35
CA GLY A 36 5.18 -19.84 2.80
C GLY A 36 4.67 -18.47 3.26
N MET A 37 4.50 -17.50 2.36
CA MET A 37 3.94 -16.18 2.67
C MET A 37 2.48 -16.08 2.22
N LEU A 38 1.65 -15.35 2.95
CA LEU A 38 0.25 -15.14 2.57
C LEU A 38 0.17 -14.30 1.28
N ALA A 39 -0.62 -14.77 0.32
CA ALA A 39 -0.82 -14.11 -0.97
C ALA A 39 -1.85 -12.97 -0.85
N ALA A 40 -1.50 -11.78 -1.31
CA ALA A 40 -2.34 -10.59 -1.25
C ALA A 40 -3.38 -10.52 -2.38
N THR A 41 -4.46 -9.79 -2.12
CA THR A 41 -5.51 -9.46 -3.07
C THR A 41 -5.66 -7.94 -3.16
N ILE A 42 -6.40 -7.47 -4.16
CA ILE A 42 -6.72 -6.04 -4.25
C ILE A 42 -7.49 -5.50 -3.04
N MET A 43 -8.04 -6.38 -2.20
CA MET A 43 -8.76 -6.03 -0.97
C MET A 43 -7.84 -5.82 0.25
N ASP A 44 -6.53 -6.01 0.12
CA ASP A 44 -5.56 -5.73 1.18
C ASP A 44 -5.16 -4.24 1.19
N PHE A 45 -6.15 -3.34 1.34
CA PHE A 45 -5.96 -1.87 1.33
C PHE A 45 -6.43 -1.18 2.61
N VAL A 46 -6.81 -1.92 3.65
CA VAL A 46 -7.35 -1.32 4.88
C VAL A 46 -6.25 -0.47 5.56
N PRO A 47 -6.52 0.82 5.88
CA PRO A 47 -5.61 1.68 6.61
C PRO A 47 -5.06 1.00 7.87
N ILE A 48 -3.75 1.08 8.09
CA ILE A 48 -3.03 0.52 9.26
C ILE A 48 -3.01 -1.02 9.31
N ALA A 49 -4.12 -1.68 9.01
CA ALA A 49 -4.24 -3.13 9.07
C ALA A 49 -3.57 -3.86 7.89
N ASN A 50 -3.64 -3.29 6.67
CA ASN A 50 -2.93 -3.81 5.51
C ASN A 50 -1.77 -2.92 5.09
N ILE A 51 -1.97 -1.60 5.20
CA ILE A 51 -1.00 -0.59 4.79
C ILE A 51 -0.59 0.19 6.05
N PRO A 52 0.54 -0.16 6.67
CA PRO A 52 1.09 0.60 7.80
C PRO A 52 1.64 1.97 7.37
N PRO A 53 1.95 2.86 8.33
CA PRO A 53 2.57 4.16 8.08
C PRO A 53 3.82 4.15 7.19
N PHE A 54 4.03 5.24 6.46
CA PHE A 54 5.22 5.51 5.64
C PHE A 54 6.22 6.44 6.34
N GLY A 55 6.41 6.23 7.66
CA GLY A 55 7.16 7.14 8.52
C GLY A 55 6.44 8.48 8.69
N MET A 56 6.91 9.51 7.99
CA MET A 56 6.32 10.84 7.99
C MET A 56 5.66 11.14 6.63
N CYS A 57 4.64 12.01 6.65
CA CYS A 57 3.99 12.54 5.48
C CYS A 57 4.35 14.00 5.29
N ILE A 58 4.60 14.41 4.05
CA ILE A 58 4.89 15.80 3.66
C ILE A 58 3.78 16.44 2.81
N SER A 59 2.64 15.78 2.67
CA SER A 59 1.52 16.33 1.89
C SER A 59 0.76 17.39 2.68
N ILE A 60 0.56 18.57 2.10
CA ILE A 60 -0.30 19.61 2.67
C ILE A 60 -1.78 19.22 2.69
N ALA A 61 -2.19 18.19 1.93
CA ALA A 61 -3.54 17.64 1.98
C ALA A 61 -3.78 16.83 3.27
N ASN A 62 -2.72 16.45 4.00
CA ASN A 62 -2.85 15.88 5.34
C ASN A 62 -3.07 17.03 6.36
N PRO A 63 -4.21 17.08 7.07
CA PRO A 63 -4.54 18.17 7.99
C PRO A 63 -3.50 18.39 9.09
N ALA A 64 -2.82 17.32 9.56
CA ALA A 64 -1.78 17.46 10.57
C ALA A 64 -0.55 18.19 10.01
N VAL A 65 -0.14 17.87 8.78
CA VAL A 65 0.96 18.57 8.08
C VAL A 65 0.59 20.02 7.81
N ALA A 66 -0.64 20.28 7.36
CA ALA A 66 -1.12 21.64 7.13
C ALA A 66 -1.09 22.49 8.40
N ALA A 67 -1.67 21.99 9.50
CA ALA A 67 -1.68 22.69 10.79
C ALA A 67 -0.27 22.95 11.31
N ALA A 68 0.63 21.96 11.22
CA ALA A 68 2.01 22.10 11.65
C ALA A 68 2.80 23.10 10.80
N THR A 69 2.59 23.08 9.49
CA THR A 69 3.21 24.03 8.55
C THR A 69 2.73 25.45 8.85
N THR A 70 1.45 25.65 9.13
CA THR A 70 0.92 26.95 9.58
C THR A 70 1.54 27.39 10.91
N ALA A 71 1.65 26.49 11.89
CA ALA A 71 2.28 26.79 13.18
C ALA A 71 3.78 27.13 13.04
N ALA A 72 4.45 26.56 12.04
CA ALA A 72 5.83 26.86 11.67
C ALA A 72 5.94 28.05 10.67
N LEU A 73 4.94 28.93 10.62
CA LEU A 73 4.93 30.15 9.80
C LEU A 73 5.14 29.88 8.29
N GLY A 74 4.60 28.76 7.80
CA GLY A 74 4.68 28.34 6.39
C GLY A 74 5.85 27.41 6.07
N VAL A 75 6.73 27.09 7.02
CA VAL A 75 7.79 26.09 6.82
C VAL A 75 7.17 24.69 6.82
N LEU A 76 7.34 23.96 5.71
CA LEU A 76 6.80 22.61 5.56
C LEU A 76 7.29 21.73 6.71
N THR A 77 6.34 21.30 7.55
CA THR A 77 6.63 20.52 8.76
C THR A 77 6.03 19.12 8.60
N PRO A 78 6.86 18.10 8.29
CA PRO A 78 6.38 16.72 8.16
C PRO A 78 5.68 16.26 9.44
N MET A 79 4.63 15.46 9.30
CA MET A 79 3.90 14.86 10.43
C MET A 79 3.78 13.34 10.26
N PRO A 80 3.62 12.56 11.35
CA PRO A 80 3.47 11.11 11.26
C PRO A 80 2.40 10.69 10.25
N CYS A 81 2.75 9.76 9.36
CA CYS A 81 1.86 9.33 8.29
C CYS A 81 0.79 8.37 8.82
N ILE A 82 -0.48 8.78 8.81
CA ILE A 82 -1.61 7.85 8.91
C ILE A 82 -2.12 7.65 7.48
N PRO A 83 -1.84 6.52 6.80
CA PRO A 83 -2.22 6.33 5.42
C PRO A 83 -3.74 6.21 5.29
N VAL A 84 -4.33 6.92 4.32
CA VAL A 84 -5.77 6.86 4.06
C VAL A 84 -6.02 6.46 2.59
N PRO A 85 -5.84 5.17 2.25
CA PRO A 85 -6.33 4.59 1.00
C PRO A 85 -7.77 5.00 0.68
N VAL A 86 -8.03 5.44 -0.55
CA VAL A 86 -9.38 5.84 -1.01
C VAL A 86 -10.15 4.71 -1.68
N GLY A 87 -9.56 3.51 -1.77
CA GLY A 87 -10.20 2.32 -2.31
C GLY A 87 -9.22 1.16 -2.54
N PRO A 88 -9.71 0.05 -3.11
CA PRO A 88 -8.91 -1.12 -3.45
C PRO A 88 -7.73 -0.79 -4.36
N TRP A 89 -6.73 -1.66 -4.32
CA TRP A 89 -5.64 -1.64 -5.31
C TRP A 89 -6.19 -1.83 -6.72
N LYS A 90 -5.54 -1.21 -7.70
CA LYS A 90 -5.91 -1.32 -9.12
C LYS A 90 -4.67 -1.45 -10.00
N PRO A 91 -4.74 -2.18 -11.13
CA PRO A 91 -5.92 -2.92 -11.61
C PRO A 91 -6.15 -4.28 -10.92
N GLY A 92 -5.11 -4.85 -10.30
CA GLY A 92 -5.08 -6.26 -9.91
C GLY A 92 -4.81 -7.19 -11.10
N ALA A 93 -4.63 -8.48 -10.80
CA ALA A 93 -4.52 -9.52 -11.81
C ALA A 93 -5.85 -9.70 -12.57
N ILE A 94 -5.78 -10.01 -13.87
CA ILE A 94 -6.94 -10.09 -14.76
C ILE A 94 -7.61 -11.47 -14.65
N LYS A 95 -6.82 -12.55 -14.62
CA LYS A 95 -7.31 -13.94 -14.62
C LYS A 95 -7.26 -14.58 -13.23
N THR A 96 -6.25 -14.24 -12.45
CA THR A 96 -5.94 -14.91 -11.19
C THR A 96 -6.76 -14.33 -10.06
N LYS A 97 -7.55 -15.17 -9.41
CA LYS A 97 -8.36 -14.80 -8.24
C LYS A 97 -7.97 -15.61 -7.02
N ILE A 98 -7.98 -14.96 -5.86
CA ILE A 98 -7.81 -15.56 -4.54
C ILE A 98 -9.10 -15.26 -3.78
N ASN A 99 -9.84 -16.29 -3.38
CA ASN A 99 -11.10 -16.15 -2.66
C ASN A 99 -12.09 -15.18 -3.34
N LYS A 100 -12.25 -15.31 -4.67
CA LYS A 100 -13.11 -14.49 -5.55
C LYS A 100 -12.61 -13.06 -5.83
N PHE A 101 -11.56 -12.59 -5.16
CA PHE A 101 -10.95 -11.29 -5.43
C PHE A 101 -9.77 -11.41 -6.39
N PRO A 102 -9.56 -10.44 -7.30
CA PRO A 102 -8.33 -10.35 -8.07
C PRO A 102 -7.09 -10.41 -7.17
N ALA A 103 -6.13 -11.24 -7.57
CA ALA A 103 -4.84 -11.31 -6.90
C ALA A 103 -4.11 -9.98 -7.06
N LEU A 104 -3.36 -9.55 -6.03
CA LEU A 104 -2.60 -8.30 -6.09
C LEU A 104 -1.27 -8.55 -6.82
N ASP A 105 -1.10 -7.96 -7.99
CA ASP A 105 0.15 -8.00 -8.72
C ASP A 105 1.05 -6.79 -8.40
N ASN A 106 2.34 -6.90 -8.70
CA ASN A 106 3.34 -5.89 -8.36
C ASN A 106 3.26 -4.58 -9.15
N LEU A 107 2.42 -4.49 -10.19
CA LEU A 107 2.19 -3.27 -10.97
C LEU A 107 0.99 -2.48 -10.45
N SER A 108 0.20 -3.08 -9.55
CA SER A 108 -0.95 -2.42 -8.96
C SER A 108 -0.57 -1.27 -8.02
N VAL A 109 -1.44 -0.27 -7.96
CA VAL A 109 -1.29 0.92 -7.12
C VAL A 109 -2.54 1.17 -6.28
N CYS A 110 -2.37 1.89 -5.17
CA CYS A 110 -3.46 2.35 -4.33
C CYS A 110 -3.34 3.86 -4.09
N ASN A 111 -4.43 4.61 -4.31
CA ASN A 111 -4.43 6.06 -4.13
C ASN A 111 -4.69 6.40 -2.67
N CYS A 112 -3.96 7.39 -2.15
CA CYS A 112 -4.09 7.91 -0.79
C CYS A 112 -4.80 9.27 -0.80
N MET A 113 -5.67 9.52 0.18
CA MET A 113 -6.39 10.77 0.36
C MET A 113 -5.46 11.98 0.48
N TRP A 114 -4.22 11.78 0.95
CA TRP A 114 -3.19 12.80 1.01
C TRP A 114 -2.57 13.14 -0.37
N GLY A 115 -3.17 12.68 -1.46
CA GLY A 115 -2.71 12.91 -2.83
C GLY A 115 -1.57 12.00 -3.29
N GLY A 116 -1.10 11.11 -2.41
CA GLY A 116 -0.02 10.17 -2.74
C GLY A 116 -0.52 8.93 -3.48
N VAL A 117 0.36 8.31 -4.25
CA VAL A 117 0.14 6.99 -4.85
C VAL A 117 1.03 5.98 -4.13
N ILE A 118 0.41 4.99 -3.51
CA ILE A 118 1.10 3.87 -2.88
C ILE A 118 1.43 2.84 -3.95
N LYS A 119 2.72 2.55 -4.11
CA LYS A 119 3.26 1.56 -5.04
C LYS A 119 3.87 0.39 -4.30
N ILE A 120 3.86 -0.77 -4.96
CA ILE A 120 4.61 -1.95 -4.55
C ILE A 120 6.02 -1.82 -5.15
N VAL A 121 7.03 -1.67 -4.30
CA VAL A 121 8.43 -1.59 -4.71
C VAL A 121 9.01 -2.99 -4.88
N THR A 122 8.71 -3.88 -3.93
CA THR A 122 9.05 -5.30 -4.02
C THR A 122 7.83 -6.14 -3.66
N PRO A 123 7.49 -7.18 -4.44
CA PRO A 123 6.29 -8.00 -4.20
C PRO A 123 6.40 -8.99 -3.02
N GLY A 124 7.55 -9.08 -2.35
CA GLY A 124 7.81 -10.05 -1.29
C GLY A 124 8.16 -11.47 -1.78
N GLN A 125 7.98 -11.77 -3.07
CA GLN A 125 8.39 -13.04 -3.70
C GLN A 125 8.72 -12.83 -5.19
N PHE A 126 9.54 -13.70 -5.78
CA PHE A 126 10.02 -13.53 -7.16
C PHE A 126 9.80 -14.74 -8.09
N LYS A 127 9.02 -15.74 -7.66
CA LYS A 127 8.85 -17.02 -8.39
C LYS A 127 7.49 -17.16 -9.07
N VAL A 128 6.43 -16.66 -8.44
CA VAL A 128 5.06 -16.82 -8.93
C VAL A 128 4.61 -15.57 -9.67
N SER A 129 4.20 -15.76 -10.91
CA SER A 129 3.54 -14.73 -11.71
C SER A 129 2.04 -14.91 -11.69
N VAL A 130 1.31 -13.80 -11.84
CA VAL A 130 -0.14 -13.78 -11.96
C VAL A 130 -0.53 -12.99 -13.20
N LEU A 131 -1.52 -13.53 -13.90
CA LEU A 131 -2.15 -12.91 -15.06
C LEU A 131 -3.56 -12.51 -14.71
#